data_AF-A0A1T4YXA3-F1
#
_entry.id   AF-A0A1T4YXA3-F1
#
_cell.length_a   1.000
_cell.length_b   1.000
_cell.length_c   1.000
_cell.angle_alpha   90.00
_cell.angle_beta   90.00
_cell.angle_gamma   90.00
#
_symmetry.space_group_name_H-M   'P 1'
#
loop_
_entity.id
_entity.type
_entity.pdbx_description
1 polymer ?
#
loop_
_entity_poly.entity_id
_entity_poly.type
_entity_poly.pdbx_seq_one_letter_code
_entity_poly.pdbx_strand_id
1 'polypeptide(L)'
;MAALIEVKLTELAQLFNSMDPSPFHERDLDHDAEQFIVSWAQEHPRDEELRLIIHLTSPLSPGDSTSVPSVQESVRHYFAYRADLLWREFRQLMKEGRISLLVGLTFLALCQAALILFIPTTAEGIASLWPPLLAKTSSFLREGLTIVGWVAMWRPLEIYLYRWWPLLAKRRLYSRLARMGVEIRPAAS
;
A
#
# COMPACT_ATOMS: atom_id res chain seq x y z
N MET A 1 -11.91 -12.49 -22.10
CA MET A 1 -13.33 -12.12 -21.95
C MET A 1 -13.38 -11.02 -20.90
N ALA A 2 -14.31 -10.07 -20.99
CA ALA A 2 -14.42 -9.02 -19.97
C ALA A 2 -15.24 -9.54 -18.78
N ALA A 3 -14.71 -9.38 -17.57
CA ALA A 3 -15.42 -9.68 -16.34
C ALA A 3 -16.43 -8.57 -16.05
N LEU A 4 -17.66 -8.96 -15.73
CA LEU A 4 -18.78 -8.05 -15.53
C LEU A 4 -19.05 -7.88 -14.03
N ILE A 5 -19.03 -6.63 -13.57
CA ILE A 5 -19.44 -6.25 -12.22
C ILE A 5 -20.83 -5.63 -12.35
N GLU A 6 -21.86 -6.32 -11.88
CA GLU A 6 -23.24 -5.84 -11.96
C GLU A 6 -23.67 -5.20 -10.64
N VAL A 7 -24.12 -3.95 -10.69
CA VAL A 7 -24.64 -3.21 -9.55
C VAL A 7 -26.09 -2.84 -9.84
N LYS A 8 -27.00 -3.12 -8.91
CA LYS A 8 -28.41 -2.70 -8.99
C LYS A 8 -28.60 -1.48 -8.09
N LEU A 9 -29.00 -0.36 -8.68
CA LEU A 9 -29.28 0.88 -7.97
C LEU A 9 -30.72 1.32 -8.26
N THR A 10 -31.34 1.97 -7.28
CA THR A 10 -32.63 2.63 -7.51
C THR A 10 -32.42 3.90 -8.31
N GLU A 11 -31.38 4.68 -7.95
CA GLU A 11 -31.01 5.96 -8.55
C GLU A 11 -29.50 6.07 -8.67
N LEU A 12 -29.00 6.79 -9.69
CA LEU A 12 -27.55 7.00 -9.87
C LEU A 12 -26.91 7.76 -8.70
N ALA A 13 -27.69 8.60 -8.00
CA ALA A 13 -27.22 9.34 -6.84
C ALA A 13 -26.74 8.44 -5.69
N GLN A 14 -27.24 7.19 -5.60
CA GLN A 14 -26.82 6.22 -4.57
C GLN A 14 -25.39 5.71 -4.77
N LEU A 15 -24.85 5.82 -5.98
CA LEU A 15 -23.46 5.46 -6.25
C LEU A 15 -22.49 6.46 -5.59
N PHE A 16 -22.95 7.68 -5.35
CA PHE A 16 -22.14 8.78 -4.85
C PHE A 16 -22.43 9.05 -3.38
N ASN A 17 -21.42 9.55 -2.68
CA ASN A 17 -21.56 9.95 -1.29
C ASN A 17 -22.60 11.08 -1.17
N SER A 18 -23.60 10.89 -0.30
CA SER A 18 -24.68 11.85 -0.04
C SER A 18 -24.25 13.02 0.86
N MET A 19 -23.16 12.85 1.62
CA MET A 19 -22.62 13.88 2.52
C MET A 19 -21.56 14.77 1.86
N ASP A 20 -21.21 14.51 0.59
CA ASP A 20 -20.27 15.35 -0.17
C ASP A 20 -21.03 16.56 -0.76
N PRO A 21 -20.81 17.79 -0.26
CA PRO A 21 -21.50 18.99 -0.72
C PRO A 21 -20.92 19.54 -2.04
N SER A 22 -20.01 18.81 -2.71
CA SER A 22 -19.41 19.18 -3.99
C SER A 22 -20.49 19.48 -5.03
N PRO A 23 -20.61 20.73 -5.52
CA PRO A 23 -21.60 21.11 -6.52
C PRO A 23 -21.21 20.70 -7.95
N PHE A 24 -20.09 19.99 -8.13
CA PHE A 24 -19.53 19.65 -9.44
C PHE A 24 -19.47 18.13 -9.68
N HIS A 25 -19.23 17.74 -10.95
CA HIS A 25 -19.19 16.36 -11.49
C HIS A 25 -18.12 15.42 -10.87
N GLU A 26 -17.44 15.84 -9.79
CA GLU A 26 -16.43 15.09 -9.06
C GLU A 26 -16.98 14.68 -7.69
N ARG A 27 -18.11 13.95 -7.67
CA ARG A 27 -18.62 13.36 -6.42
C ARG A 27 -17.84 12.10 -6.10
N ASP A 28 -17.42 11.97 -4.85
CA ASP A 28 -16.78 10.74 -4.38
C ASP A 28 -17.77 9.56 -4.43
N LEU A 29 -17.26 8.39 -4.80
CA LEU A 29 -18.00 7.13 -4.71
C LEU A 29 -18.36 6.88 -3.23
N ASP A 30 -19.58 6.39 -3.00
CA ASP A 30 -19.97 5.93 -1.69
C ASP A 30 -19.06 4.78 -1.22
N HIS A 31 -18.78 4.70 0.08
CA HIS A 31 -17.86 3.70 0.63
C HIS A 31 -18.39 2.28 0.41
N ASP A 32 -19.70 2.06 0.53
CA ASP A 32 -20.31 0.76 0.34
C ASP A 32 -20.23 0.35 -1.14
N ALA A 33 -20.40 1.32 -2.05
CA ALA A 33 -20.22 1.10 -3.49
C ALA A 33 -18.77 0.79 -3.86
N GLU A 34 -17.78 1.52 -3.30
CA GLU A 34 -16.36 1.21 -3.47
C GLU A 34 -16.07 -0.22 -3.01
N GLN A 35 -16.51 -0.58 -1.81
CA GLN A 35 -16.25 -1.89 -1.22
C GLN A 35 -16.84 -3.02 -2.06
N PHE A 36 -18.09 -2.86 -2.54
CA PHE A 36 -18.74 -3.84 -3.41
C PHE A 36 -17.99 -4.02 -4.74
N ILE A 37 -17.64 -2.92 -5.41
CA ILE A 37 -16.92 -2.98 -6.69
C ILE A 37 -15.54 -3.63 -6.50
N VAL A 38 -14.83 -3.27 -5.42
CA VAL A 38 -13.52 -3.81 -5.10
C VAL A 38 -13.57 -5.30 -4.75
N SER A 39 -14.57 -5.76 -3.99
CA SER A 39 -14.72 -7.18 -3.64
C SER A 39 -14.96 -8.03 -4.89
N TRP A 40 -15.89 -7.61 -5.76
CA TRP A 40 -16.14 -8.27 -7.05
C TRP A 40 -14.90 -8.29 -7.93
N ALA A 41 -14.19 -7.16 -8.02
CA ALA A 41 -12.97 -7.09 -8.80
C ALA A 41 -11.85 -8.00 -8.26
N GLN A 42 -11.85 -8.37 -6.98
CA GLN A 42 -10.88 -9.31 -6.41
C GLN A 42 -11.19 -10.77 -6.73
N GLU A 43 -12.46 -11.10 -6.96
CA GLU A 43 -12.91 -12.44 -7.35
C GLU A 43 -12.53 -12.78 -8.80
N HIS A 44 -12.38 -11.77 -9.66
CA HIS A 44 -12.01 -11.96 -11.07
C HIS A 44 -10.50 -12.08 -11.31
N PRO A 45 -10.07 -12.89 -12.30
CA PRO A 45 -8.67 -13.03 -12.69
C PRO A 45 -8.02 -11.68 -13.00
N ARG A 46 -6.73 -11.55 -12.70
CA ARG A 46 -5.99 -10.27 -12.83
C ARG A 46 -5.86 -9.77 -14.27
N ASP A 47 -5.89 -10.68 -15.23
CA ASP A 47 -5.66 -10.40 -16.66
C ASP A 47 -6.94 -10.06 -17.45
N GLU A 48 -8.11 -10.15 -16.81
CA GLU A 48 -9.37 -9.79 -17.46
C GLU A 48 -9.68 -8.30 -17.32
N GLU A 49 -10.19 -7.72 -18.41
CA GLU A 49 -10.75 -6.37 -18.40
C GLU A 49 -12.04 -6.37 -17.57
N LEU A 50 -12.20 -5.35 -16.73
CA LEU A 50 -13.41 -5.16 -15.93
C LEU A 50 -14.38 -4.23 -16.66
N ARG A 51 -15.67 -4.51 -16.52
CA ARG A 51 -16.76 -3.64 -16.95
C ARG A 51 -17.80 -3.52 -15.85
N LEU A 52 -18.18 -2.30 -15.50
CA LEU A 52 -19.23 -2.00 -14.53
C LEU A 52 -20.55 -1.84 -15.27
N ILE A 53 -21.53 -2.66 -14.93
CA ILE A 53 -22.90 -2.56 -15.44
C ILE A 53 -23.78 -2.06 -14.30
N ILE A 54 -24.36 -0.89 -14.48
CA ILE A 54 -25.29 -0.28 -13.52
C ILE A 54 -26.71 -0.51 -14.02
N HIS A 55 -27.46 -1.34 -13.32
CA HIS A 55 -28.88 -1.56 -13.55
C HIS A 55 -29.70 -0.56 -12.73
N LEU A 56 -30.42 0.32 -13.41
CA LEU A 56 -31.33 1.26 -12.77
C LEU A 56 -32.71 0.63 -12.63
N THR A 57 -33.32 0.77 -11.44
CA THR A 57 -34.68 0.27 -11.18
C THR A 57 -35.73 1.37 -11.37
N SER A 58 -35.35 2.64 -11.17
CA SER A 58 -36.20 3.79 -11.47
C SER A 58 -35.90 4.34 -12.88
N PRO A 59 -36.90 4.79 -13.65
CA PRO A 59 -36.65 5.53 -14.88
C PRO A 59 -35.82 6.78 -14.59
N LEU A 60 -34.85 7.07 -15.45
CA LEU A 60 -34.02 8.28 -15.37
C LEU A 60 -34.95 9.50 -15.35
N SER A 61 -34.94 10.23 -14.24
CA SER A 61 -35.78 11.41 -14.11
C SER A 61 -35.19 12.53 -15.00
N PRO A 62 -35.99 13.27 -15.78
CA PRO A 62 -35.49 14.30 -16.72
C PRO A 62 -34.82 15.52 -16.04
N GLY A 63 -34.67 15.50 -14.72
CA GLY A 63 -33.91 16.49 -13.92
C GLY A 63 -32.64 15.94 -13.28
N ASP A 64 -32.31 14.65 -13.45
CA ASP A 64 -31.02 14.12 -12.99
C ASP A 64 -29.90 14.66 -13.89
N SER A 65 -29.13 15.60 -13.36
CA SER A 65 -27.93 16.15 -14.01
C SER A 65 -26.81 15.11 -14.24
N THR A 66 -27.00 13.89 -13.73
CA THR A 66 -26.02 12.81 -13.75
C THR A 66 -26.08 12.07 -15.10
N SER A 67 -25.34 12.57 -16.09
CA SER A 67 -25.22 11.92 -17.40
C SER A 67 -24.31 10.69 -17.36
N VAL A 68 -24.52 9.71 -18.26
CA VAL A 68 -23.68 8.50 -18.37
C VAL A 68 -22.18 8.83 -18.50
N PRO A 69 -21.75 9.78 -19.36
CA PRO A 69 -20.34 10.16 -19.45
C PRO A 69 -19.79 10.74 -18.15
N SER A 70 -20.61 11.51 -17.41
CA SER A 70 -20.22 12.03 -16.10
C SER A 70 -19.96 10.90 -15.11
N VAL A 71 -20.82 9.89 -15.03
CA VAL A 71 -20.61 8.76 -14.09
C VAL A 71 -19.33 8.01 -14.40
N GLN A 72 -19.08 7.72 -15.68
CA GLN A 72 -17.86 7.04 -16.10
C GLN A 72 -16.61 7.85 -15.73
N GLU A 73 -16.65 9.16 -15.93
CA GLU A 73 -15.56 10.05 -15.59
C GLU A 73 -15.32 10.12 -14.07
N SER A 74 -16.37 10.26 -13.26
CA SER A 74 -16.25 10.28 -11.79
C SER A 74 -15.67 8.97 -11.26
N VAL A 75 -16.15 7.81 -11.74
CA VAL A 75 -15.64 6.48 -11.36
C VAL A 75 -14.16 6.34 -11.73
N ARG A 76 -13.80 6.72 -12.97
CA ARG A 76 -12.40 6.73 -13.44
C ARG A 76 -11.52 7.60 -12.55
N HIS A 77 -11.96 8.83 -12.29
CA HIS A 77 -11.17 9.82 -11.55
C HIS A 77 -10.98 9.39 -10.09
N TYR A 78 -12.04 8.89 -9.44
CA TYR A 78 -11.99 8.36 -8.09
C TYR A 78 -10.97 7.21 -7.96
N PHE A 79 -11.08 6.18 -8.80
CA PHE A 79 -10.17 5.04 -8.71
C PHE A 79 -8.73 5.39 -9.13
N ALA A 80 -8.54 6.32 -10.08
CA ALA A 80 -7.23 6.84 -10.44
C ALA A 80 -6.59 7.59 -9.26
N TYR A 81 -7.36 8.46 -8.60
CA TYR A 81 -6.93 9.18 -7.41
C TYR A 81 -6.53 8.22 -6.28
N ARG A 82 -7.34 7.19 -6.00
CA ARG A 82 -7.05 6.15 -5.00
C ARG A 82 -5.78 5.35 -5.35
N ALA A 83 -5.56 5.02 -6.63
CA ALA A 83 -4.34 4.38 -7.09
C ALA A 83 -3.08 5.24 -6.88
N ASP A 84 -3.22 6.57 -7.00
CA ASP A 84 -2.13 7.51 -6.76
C ASP A 84 -1.86 7.75 -5.27
N LEU A 85 -2.88 7.75 -4.42
CA LEU A 85 -2.70 7.74 -2.96
C LEU A 85 -1.88 6.52 -2.51
N LEU A 86 -2.25 5.33 -2.96
CA LEU A 86 -1.50 4.09 -2.67
C LEU A 86 -0.05 4.14 -3.16
N TRP A 87 0.22 4.88 -4.23
CA TRP A 87 1.58 5.08 -4.72
C TRP A 87 2.41 6.02 -3.86
N ARG A 88 1.78 7.09 -3.35
CA ARG A 88 2.41 7.98 -2.38
C ARG A 88 2.73 7.21 -1.10
N GLU A 89 1.80 6.40 -0.60
CA GLU A 89 2.01 5.50 0.55
C GLU A 89 3.16 4.52 0.31
N PHE A 90 3.20 3.88 -0.87
CA PHE A 90 4.31 3.00 -1.25
C PHE A 90 5.65 3.73 -1.26
N ARG A 91 5.72 4.93 -1.84
CA ARG A 91 6.96 5.74 -1.84
C ARG A 91 7.39 6.12 -0.43
N GLN A 92 6.44 6.43 0.45
CA GLN A 92 6.71 6.73 1.85
C GLN A 92 7.23 5.50 2.60
N LEU A 93 6.63 4.32 2.39
CA LEU A 93 7.10 3.06 2.94
C LEU A 93 8.53 2.74 2.50
N MET A 94 8.85 2.95 1.21
CA MET A 94 10.21 2.76 0.68
C MET A 94 11.20 3.79 1.23
N LYS A 95 10.76 5.00 1.56
CA LYS A 95 11.59 5.98 2.27
C LYS A 95 11.87 5.53 3.71
N GLU A 96 10.85 5.05 4.43
CA GLU A 96 11.00 4.49 5.79
C GLU A 96 11.94 3.27 5.80
N GLY A 97 11.81 2.38 4.81
CA GLY A 97 12.70 1.24 4.63
C GLY A 97 14.16 1.66 4.44
N ARG A 98 14.42 2.66 3.58
CA ARG A 98 15.79 3.18 3.38
C ARG A 98 16.37 3.83 4.63
N ILE A 99 15.58 4.62 5.35
CA ILE A 99 16.04 5.29 6.57
C ILE A 99 16.36 4.24 7.64
N SER A 100 15.47 3.28 7.86
CA SER A 100 15.73 2.22 8.84
C SER A 100 16.94 1.37 8.46
N LEU A 101 17.16 1.10 7.17
CA LEU A 101 18.35 0.40 6.69
C LEU A 101 19.63 1.18 6.98
N LEU A 102 19.63 2.49 6.68
CA LEU A 102 20.78 3.36 6.96
C LEU A 102 21.09 3.41 8.46
N VAL A 103 20.07 3.57 9.31
CA VAL A 103 20.26 3.58 10.78
C VAL A 103 20.81 2.24 11.27
N GLY A 104 20.29 1.11 10.77
CA GLY A 104 20.80 -0.22 11.13
C GLY A 104 22.26 -0.43 10.69
N LEU A 105 22.59 -0.02 9.47
CA LEU A 105 23.96 -0.13 8.93
C LEU A 105 24.95 0.81 9.64
N THR A 106 24.56 2.06 9.93
CA THR A 106 25.44 2.98 10.66
C THR A 106 25.66 2.51 12.08
N PHE A 107 24.63 2.02 12.76
CA PHE A 107 24.77 1.41 14.08
C PHE A 107 25.75 0.22 14.04
N LEU A 108 25.53 -0.73 13.14
CA LEU A 108 26.43 -1.88 12.92
C LEU A 108 27.88 -1.44 12.64
N ALA A 109 28.06 -0.45 11.77
CA ALA A 109 29.39 0.05 11.41
C ALA A 109 30.09 0.71 12.61
N LEU A 110 29.38 1.53 13.40
CA LEU A 110 29.92 2.15 14.61
C LEU A 110 30.28 1.11 15.66
N CYS A 111 29.43 0.11 15.85
CA CYS A 111 29.65 -1.02 16.73
C CYS A 111 30.90 -1.81 16.35
N GLN A 112 31.07 -2.14 15.06
CA GLN A 112 32.26 -2.84 14.55
C GLN A 112 33.52 -1.98 14.63
N ALA A 113 33.42 -0.68 14.34
CA ALA A 113 34.53 0.26 14.46
C ALA A 113 35.00 0.38 15.92
N ALA A 114 34.06 0.46 16.87
CA ALA A 114 34.39 0.45 18.30
C ALA A 114 35.08 -0.85 18.70
N LEU A 115 34.60 -2.00 18.21
CA LEU A 115 35.23 -3.29 18.48
C LEU A 115 36.69 -3.32 17.98
N ILE A 116 36.94 -2.86 16.74
CA ILE A 116 38.28 -2.84 16.14
C ILE A 116 39.22 -1.84 16.84
N LEU A 117 38.71 -0.67 17.22
CA LEU A 117 39.51 0.39 17.80
C LEU A 117 39.85 0.14 19.28
N PHE A 118 38.92 -0.44 20.04
CA PHE A 118 39.06 -0.63 21.49
C PHE A 118 39.48 -2.05 21.89
N ILE A 119 39.39 -3.03 21.00
CA ILE A 119 39.81 -4.42 21.27
C ILE A 119 40.97 -4.78 20.33
N PRO A 120 42.22 -4.75 20.82
CA PRO A 120 43.36 -5.16 20.01
C PRO A 120 43.22 -6.63 19.61
N THR A 121 43.23 -6.89 18.31
CA THR A 121 43.02 -8.22 17.69
C THR A 121 44.19 -9.18 17.83
N THR A 122 45.31 -8.74 18.42
CA THR A 122 46.50 -9.58 18.59
C THR A 122 46.39 -10.42 19.86
N ALA A 123 46.13 -11.72 19.69
CA ALA A 123 46.19 -12.75 20.73
C ALA A 123 47.54 -12.74 21.50
N GLU A 124 48.61 -12.19 20.92
CA GLU A 124 49.95 -12.12 21.52
C GLU A 124 50.16 -10.93 22.49
N GLY A 125 49.39 -9.84 22.35
CA GLY A 125 49.45 -8.66 23.26
C GLY A 125 48.46 -8.72 24.43
N ILE A 126 47.49 -9.62 24.32
CA ILE A 126 46.40 -9.86 25.27
C ILE A 126 46.92 -10.50 26.57
N ALA A 127 47.93 -11.36 26.55
CA ALA A 127 48.35 -12.01 27.80
C ALA A 127 49.11 -11.09 28.77
N SER A 128 49.69 -9.97 28.31
CA SER A 128 50.61 -9.16 29.13
C SER A 128 50.08 -7.84 29.65
N LEU A 129 48.94 -7.32 29.14
CA LEU A 129 48.51 -5.94 29.41
C LEU A 129 47.08 -5.76 30.00
N TRP A 130 46.20 -6.77 30.01
CA TRP A 130 44.85 -6.64 30.57
C TRP A 130 44.45 -7.79 31.54
N PRO A 131 43.68 -7.50 32.60
CA PRO A 131 43.11 -8.51 33.48
C PRO A 131 42.23 -9.53 32.73
N PRO A 132 42.26 -10.84 33.08
CA PRO A 132 41.48 -11.90 32.43
C PRO A 132 39.95 -11.69 32.49
N LEU A 133 39.47 -10.86 33.42
CA LEU A 133 38.06 -10.47 33.51
C LEU A 133 37.61 -9.59 32.32
N LEU A 134 38.47 -8.68 31.85
CA LEU A 134 38.19 -7.80 30.72
C LEU A 134 38.23 -8.54 29.37
N ALA A 135 39.02 -9.61 29.28
CA ALA A 135 39.02 -10.50 28.12
C ALA A 135 37.67 -11.19 27.93
N LYS A 136 37.10 -11.70 29.03
CA LYS A 136 35.80 -12.40 29.00
C LYS A 136 34.63 -11.47 28.71
N THR A 137 34.66 -10.21 29.16
CA THR A 137 33.60 -9.24 28.83
C THR A 137 33.61 -8.87 27.34
N SER A 138 34.77 -8.82 26.69
CA SER A 138 34.89 -8.51 25.26
C SER A 138 34.21 -9.54 24.34
N SER A 139 34.27 -10.84 24.68
CA SER A 139 33.60 -11.90 23.90
C SER A 139 32.07 -11.84 24.05
N PHE A 140 31.57 -11.61 25.26
CA PHE A 140 30.14 -11.41 25.51
C PHE A 140 29.60 -10.16 24.81
N LEU A 141 30.36 -9.06 24.81
CA LEU A 141 30.02 -7.84 24.08
C LEU A 141 29.92 -8.10 22.57
N ARG A 142 30.86 -8.86 21.99
CA ARG A 142 30.83 -9.24 20.56
C ARG A 142 29.59 -10.07 20.21
N GLU A 143 29.22 -11.04 21.04
CA GLU A 143 28.00 -11.83 20.84
C GLU A 143 26.74 -10.98 20.96
N GLY A 144 26.65 -10.14 22.01
CA GLY A 144 25.53 -9.22 22.19
C GLY A 144 25.37 -8.24 21.04
N LEU A 145 26.49 -7.71 20.52
CA LEU A 145 26.52 -6.81 19.37
C LEU A 145 26.00 -7.47 18.09
N THR A 146 26.32 -8.76 17.90
CA THR A 146 25.84 -9.55 16.78
C THR A 146 24.32 -9.74 16.88
N ILE A 147 23.81 -10.03 18.08
CA ILE A 147 22.37 -10.17 18.34
C ILE A 147 21.63 -8.84 18.11
N VAL A 148 22.12 -7.74 18.68
CA VAL A 148 21.50 -6.40 18.52
C VAL A 148 21.59 -5.92 17.08
N GLY A 149 22.72 -6.18 16.42
CA GLY A 149 22.91 -5.89 15.00
C GLY A 149 21.91 -6.61 14.10
N TRP A 150 21.64 -7.88 14.37
CA TRP A 150 20.60 -8.64 13.70
C TRP A 150 19.19 -8.09 14.01
N VAL A 151 18.89 -7.77 15.27
CA VAL A 151 17.60 -7.17 15.67
C VAL A 151 17.36 -5.83 14.98
N ALA A 152 18.40 -5.00 14.82
CA ALA A 152 18.32 -3.74 14.08
C ALA A 152 18.01 -3.94 12.59
N MET A 153 18.41 -5.08 12.00
CA MET A 153 18.12 -5.42 10.60
C MET A 153 16.68 -5.93 10.37
N TRP A 154 15.93 -6.25 11.41
CA TRP A 154 14.56 -6.79 11.27
C TRP A 154 13.62 -5.83 10.54
N ARG A 155 13.56 -4.56 10.98
CA ARG A 155 12.60 -3.58 10.44
C ARG A 155 12.81 -3.26 8.96
N PRO A 156 14.05 -3.03 8.47
CA PRO A 156 14.31 -2.92 7.04
C PRO A 156 13.86 -4.17 6.27
N LEU A 157 14.22 -5.36 6.77
CA LEU A 157 13.91 -6.62 6.13
C LEU A 157 12.39 -6.86 6.03
N GLU A 158 11.66 -6.57 7.10
CA GLU A 158 10.19 -6.64 7.15
C GLU A 158 9.54 -5.72 6.11
N ILE A 159 10.04 -4.48 5.99
CA ILE A 159 9.53 -3.51 5.02
C ILE A 159 9.75 -4.01 3.60
N TYR A 160 10.96 -4.48 3.28
CA TYR A 160 11.34 -4.93 1.93
C TYR A 160 10.85 -6.32 1.57
N LEU A 161 10.49 -7.17 2.52
CA LEU A 161 9.90 -8.48 2.23
C LEU A 161 8.37 -8.42 2.17
N TYR A 162 7.72 -7.80 3.17
CA TYR A 162 6.30 -8.04 3.41
C TYR A 162 5.42 -6.80 3.24
N ARG A 163 5.90 -5.60 3.56
CA ARG A 163 4.99 -4.44 3.64
C ARG A 163 4.64 -3.83 2.28
N TRP A 164 5.45 -4.04 1.25
CA TRP A 164 5.29 -3.34 -0.04
C TRP A 164 4.38 -4.04 -1.05
N TRP A 165 4.36 -5.37 -1.07
CA TRP A 165 3.59 -6.14 -2.05
C TRP A 165 2.07 -5.94 -1.91
N PRO A 166 1.46 -5.79 -0.71
CA PRO A 166 0.02 -5.54 -0.58
C PRO A 166 -0.36 -4.17 -1.15
N LEU A 167 0.46 -3.14 -0.92
CA LEU A 167 0.25 -1.80 -1.47
C LEU A 167 0.30 -1.81 -2.99
N LEU A 168 1.26 -2.52 -3.57
CA LEU A 168 1.40 -2.60 -5.02
C LEU A 168 0.26 -3.42 -5.65
N ALA A 169 -0.17 -4.50 -4.99
CA ALA A 169 -1.32 -5.29 -5.41
C ALA A 169 -2.61 -4.46 -5.39
N LYS A 170 -2.86 -3.72 -4.31
CA LYS A 170 -3.99 -2.79 -4.22
C LYS A 170 -3.90 -1.72 -5.32
N ARG A 171 -2.75 -1.04 -5.50
CA ARG A 171 -2.59 -0.03 -6.55
C ARG A 171 -2.93 -0.58 -7.93
N ARG A 172 -2.48 -1.80 -8.26
CA ARG A 172 -2.80 -2.44 -9.55
C ARG A 172 -4.29 -2.69 -9.71
N LEU A 173 -4.98 -3.15 -8.65
CA LEU A 173 -6.44 -3.32 -8.65
C LEU A 173 -7.16 -1.99 -8.90
N TYR A 174 -6.83 -0.95 -8.14
CA TYR A 174 -7.40 0.39 -8.30
C TYR A 174 -7.09 0.98 -9.70
N SER A 175 -5.89 0.78 -10.22
CA SER A 175 -5.51 1.21 -11.59
C SER A 175 -6.24 0.42 -12.68
N ARG A 176 -6.69 -0.80 -12.39
CA ARG A 176 -7.53 -1.59 -13.29
C ARG A 176 -8.97 -1.08 -13.25
N LEU A 177 -9.50 -0.82 -12.06
CA LEU A 177 -10.82 -0.22 -11.86
C LEU A 177 -10.93 1.17 -12.48
N ALA A 178 -9.87 1.98 -12.45
CA ALA A 178 -9.84 3.28 -13.11
C ALA A 178 -9.98 3.20 -14.65
N ARG A 179 -9.59 2.08 -15.26
CA ARG A 179 -9.67 1.86 -16.72
C ARG A 179 -10.93 1.10 -17.14
N MET A 180 -11.77 0.74 -16.18
CA MET A 180 -13.02 0.02 -16.40
C MET A 180 -14.01 0.85 -17.23
N GLY A 181 -14.68 0.19 -18.18
CA GLY A 181 -15.83 0.78 -18.87
C GLY A 181 -17.07 0.76 -17.97
N VAL A 182 -17.88 1.82 -18.00
CA VAL A 182 -19.15 1.89 -17.27
C VAL A 182 -20.30 1.90 -18.28
N GLU A 183 -21.24 0.97 -18.12
CA GLU A 183 -22.46 0.87 -18.92
C GLU A 183 -23.67 1.01 -17.99
N ILE A 184 -24.63 1.86 -18.36
CA ILE A 184 -25.89 2.02 -17.63
C ILE A 184 -26.99 1.32 -18.42
N ARG A 185 -27.67 0.36 -17.77
CA ARG A 185 -28.84 -0.33 -18.30
C ARG A 185 -30.09 0.22 -17.61
N PRO A 186 -30.98 0.92 -18.33
CA PRO A 186 -32.21 1.44 -17.74
C PRO A 186 -33.14 0.29 -17.32
N ALA A 187 -34.08 0.58 -16.42
CA ALA A 187 -35.11 -0.37 -16.02
C ALA A 187 -35.86 -0.86 -17.26
N ALA A 188 -36.03 -2.18 -17.39
CA ALA A 188 -36.93 -2.73 -18.40
C ALA A 188 -38.35 -2.26 -18.06
N SER A 189 -38.91 -1.43 -18.94
CA SER A 189 -40.32 -1.02 -18.94
C SER A 189 -41.25 -2.21 -19.12
#